data_AF-A0A2V9JBS6-F1
#
_entry.id   AF-A0A2V9JBS6-F1
#
_cell.length_a   1.000
_cell.length_b   1.000
_cell.length_c   1.000
_cell.angle_alpha   90.00
_cell.angle_beta   90.00
_cell.angle_gamma   90.00
#
_symmetry.space_group_name_H-M   'P 1'
#
loop_
_entity.id
_entity.type
_entity.pdbx_description
1 polymer ?
#
loop_
_entity_poly.entity_id
_entity_poly.type
_entity_poly.pdbx_seq_one_letter_code
_entity_poly.pdbx_strand_id
1 'polypeptide(L)'
;MEKDLSRRDFLVHAGGAVAVSMTCGAIVPSRVAAPSGPMRLGGPIFVKSNDPAVLAKAHRDLGYRAAYAPEVSLTDKDGISAIIKEFAAQDVAIAEVGAWVNMLDPDPEKRRKNMAYVTERLALAEALGARCCVDISGSYNPDVWYGPHPKNLSQEFMDATAENARKLI
;
A
#
# COMPACT_ATOMS: atom_id res chain seq x y z
N MET A 1 15.11 11.41 -35.27
CA MET A 1 15.10 11.37 -33.79
C MET A 1 13.79 10.73 -33.38
N GLU A 2 13.79 9.40 -33.34
CA GLU A 2 12.63 8.60 -32.96
C GLU A 2 12.36 8.86 -31.48
N LYS A 3 11.19 9.40 -31.15
CA LYS A 3 10.74 9.47 -29.77
C LYS A 3 10.25 8.08 -29.40
N ASP A 4 11.05 7.34 -28.62
CA ASP A 4 10.60 6.12 -27.97
C ASP A 4 9.38 6.46 -27.12
N LEU A 5 8.20 6.02 -27.58
CA LEU A 5 6.97 6.09 -26.81
C LEU A 5 7.12 5.15 -25.62
N SER A 6 7.36 5.71 -24.43
CA SER A 6 7.39 4.88 -23.23
C SER A 6 5.97 4.41 -22.90
N ARG A 7 5.85 3.26 -22.23
CA ARG A 7 4.57 2.75 -21.73
C ARG A 7 3.82 3.78 -20.86
N ARG A 8 4.55 4.72 -20.25
CA ARG A 8 4.00 5.81 -19.44
C ARG A 8 3.32 6.86 -20.33
N ASP A 9 3.92 7.20 -21.47
CA ASP A 9 3.35 8.16 -22.41
C ASP A 9 2.06 7.63 -23.04
N PHE A 10 2.01 6.34 -23.36
CA PHE A 10 0.80 5.70 -23.90
C PHE A 10 -0.36 5.74 -22.90
N LEU A 11 -0.13 5.41 -21.63
CA LEU A 11 -1.19 5.39 -20.61
C LEU A 11 -1.73 6.78 -20.28
N VAL A 12 -0.89 7.82 -20.35
CA VAL A 12 -1.33 9.22 -20.17
C VAL A 12 -2.24 9.69 -21.31
N HIS A 13 -2.02 9.21 -22.53
CA HIS A 13 -2.76 9.67 -23.72
C HIS A 13 -3.96 8.78 -24.09
N ALA A 14 -4.01 7.52 -23.66
CA ALA A 14 -5.07 6.57 -24.02
C ALA A 14 -6.37 6.71 -23.17
N GLY A 15 -6.41 7.59 -22.17
CA GLY A 15 -7.54 7.74 -21.24
C GLY A 15 -8.82 8.36 -21.80
N GLY A 16 -8.96 8.53 -23.11
CA GLY A 16 -10.06 9.27 -23.73
C GLY A 16 -10.68 8.57 -24.94
N ALA A 17 -11.35 7.43 -24.76
CA ALA A 17 -12.37 6.95 -25.70
C ALA A 17 -13.20 5.80 -25.10
N VAL A 18 -14.31 6.10 -24.44
CA VAL A 18 -15.43 5.15 -24.32
C VAL A 18 -16.72 5.91 -24.65
N ALA A 19 -17.21 5.70 -25.87
CA ALA A 19 -18.51 6.18 -26.33
C ALA A 19 -19.61 5.23 -25.84
N VAL A 20 -20.70 5.83 -25.38
CA VAL A 20 -21.88 5.22 -24.76
C VAL A 20 -22.75 4.49 -25.79
N SER A 21 -23.31 3.34 -25.42
CA SER A 21 -24.58 2.86 -26.00
C SER A 21 -25.49 2.36 -24.87
N MET A 22 -26.58 3.10 -24.64
CA MET A 22 -27.63 2.82 -23.67
C MET A 22 -28.65 1.84 -24.26
N THR A 23 -29.06 0.81 -23.50
CA THR A 23 -30.45 0.29 -23.53
C THR A 23 -30.79 -0.50 -22.26
N CYS A 24 -31.85 -0.04 -21.59
CA CYS A 24 -32.80 -0.75 -20.71
C CYS A 24 -32.35 -1.38 -19.37
N GLY A 25 -32.92 -0.86 -18.27
CA GLY A 25 -33.10 -1.59 -17.00
C GLY A 25 -32.98 -0.71 -15.74
N ALA A 26 -34.09 -0.55 -15.01
CA ALA A 26 -34.27 0.01 -13.66
C ALA A 26 -33.16 0.93 -13.09
N ILE A 27 -33.48 2.22 -12.94
CA ILE A 27 -32.60 3.23 -12.35
C ILE A 27 -32.52 3.01 -10.82
N VAL A 28 -31.58 2.19 -10.40
CA VAL A 28 -30.92 2.39 -9.09
C VAL A 28 -30.12 3.69 -9.24
N PRO A 29 -30.16 4.65 -8.30
CA PRO A 29 -29.30 5.82 -8.37
C PRO A 29 -27.85 5.35 -8.24
N SER A 30 -27.23 5.08 -9.39
CA SER A 30 -25.80 4.89 -9.51
C SER A 30 -25.20 6.23 -9.11
N ARG A 31 -24.50 6.25 -7.97
CA ARG A 31 -23.64 7.38 -7.62
C ARG A 31 -22.66 7.51 -8.77
N VAL A 32 -22.87 8.53 -9.61
CA VAL A 32 -21.88 8.91 -10.63
C VAL A 32 -20.63 9.25 -9.83
N ALA A 33 -19.63 8.36 -9.89
CA ALA A 33 -18.35 8.61 -9.27
C ALA A 33 -17.85 9.95 -9.84
N ALA A 34 -17.53 10.89 -8.95
CA ALA A 34 -16.91 12.14 -9.37
C ALA A 34 -15.72 11.81 -10.29
N PRO A 35 -15.47 12.61 -11.34
CA PRO A 35 -14.35 12.36 -12.25
C PRO A 35 -13.09 12.16 -11.43
N SER A 36 -12.58 10.93 -11.42
CA SER A 36 -11.39 10.59 -10.65
C SER A 36 -10.22 11.34 -11.28
N GLY A 37 -9.52 12.15 -10.48
CA GLY A 37 -8.25 12.72 -10.92
C GLY A 37 -7.30 11.62 -11.43
N PRO A 38 -6.26 11.98 -12.21
CA PRO A 38 -5.36 11.00 -12.81
C PRO A 38 -4.79 10.04 -11.75
N MET A 39 -4.74 8.76 -12.11
CA MET A 39 -4.27 7.67 -11.25
C MET A 39 -2.91 8.02 -10.63
N ARG A 40 -2.80 7.85 -9.30
CA ARG A 40 -1.53 8.04 -8.58
C ARG A 40 -0.70 6.77 -8.69
N LEU A 41 0.34 6.80 -9.51
CA LEU A 41 1.33 5.72 -9.60
C LEU A 41 2.47 5.98 -8.62
N GLY A 42 3.00 4.90 -8.05
CA GLY A 42 4.14 4.90 -7.13
C GLY A 42 5.14 3.82 -7.48
N GLY A 43 6.28 3.84 -6.81
CA GLY A 43 7.36 2.86 -6.97
C GLY A 43 8.55 3.19 -6.08
N PRO A 44 9.55 2.31 -6.03
CA PRO A 44 10.75 2.54 -5.23
C PRO A 44 11.55 3.73 -5.77
N ILE A 45 12.13 4.48 -4.83
CA ILE A 45 13.17 5.49 -5.11
C ILE A 45 14.50 4.95 -4.60
N PHE A 46 15.59 5.29 -5.29
CA PHE A 46 16.94 4.81 -4.95
C PHE A 46 17.81 5.88 -4.28
N VAL A 47 17.18 6.97 -3.81
CA VAL A 47 17.85 8.04 -3.06
C VAL A 47 18.06 7.58 -1.63
N LYS A 48 19.31 7.67 -1.15
CA LYS A 48 19.67 7.37 0.24
C LYS A 48 19.57 8.65 1.07
N SER A 49 18.43 8.87 1.70
CA SER A 49 18.18 9.99 2.61
C SER A 49 17.10 9.61 3.62
N ASN A 50 17.15 10.21 4.81
CA ASN A 50 16.06 10.14 5.78
C ASN A 50 15.26 11.45 5.84
N ASP A 51 15.63 12.45 5.03
CA ASP A 51 14.92 13.72 4.94
C ASP A 51 13.62 13.54 4.11
N PRO A 52 12.43 13.74 4.71
CA PRO A 52 11.17 13.58 4.01
C PRO A 52 11.02 14.47 2.77
N ALA A 53 11.60 15.68 2.76
CA ALA A 53 11.54 16.58 1.61
C ALA A 53 12.32 16.02 0.43
N VAL A 54 13.50 15.47 0.69
CA VAL A 54 14.33 14.80 -0.33
C VAL A 54 13.61 13.58 -0.90
N LEU A 55 13.00 12.77 -0.03
CA LEU A 55 12.27 11.57 -0.44
C LEU A 55 11.02 11.91 -1.26
N ALA A 56 10.21 12.89 -0.83
CA ALA A 56 9.02 13.32 -1.54
C ALA A 56 9.38 13.90 -2.93
N LYS A 57 10.42 14.73 -3.00
CA LYS A 57 10.92 15.26 -4.27
C LYS A 57 11.40 14.15 -5.21
N ALA A 58 12.13 13.16 -4.71
CA ALA A 58 12.62 12.05 -5.52
C ALA A 58 11.47 11.25 -6.17
N HIS A 59 10.34 11.08 -5.49
CA HIS A 59 9.14 10.48 -6.09
C HIS A 59 8.61 11.33 -7.25
N ARG A 60 8.53 12.66 -7.06
CA ARG A 60 8.06 13.58 -8.11
C ARG A 60 8.99 13.63 -9.31
N ASP A 61 10.29 13.59 -9.10
CA ASP A 61 11.29 13.55 -10.18
C ASP A 61 11.12 12.32 -11.09
N LEU A 62 10.58 11.21 -10.56
CA LEU A 62 10.24 10.00 -11.32
C LEU A 62 8.80 9.99 -11.90
N GLY A 63 8.03 11.05 -11.68
CA GLY A 63 6.63 11.18 -12.09
C GLY A 63 5.63 10.49 -11.15
N TYR A 64 6.08 10.00 -10.00
CA TYR A 64 5.20 9.35 -9.02
C TYR A 64 4.38 10.37 -8.23
N ARG A 65 3.20 9.94 -7.82
CA ARG A 65 2.28 10.67 -6.91
C ARG A 65 1.82 9.80 -5.74
N ALA A 66 2.41 8.62 -5.61
CA ALA A 66 2.21 7.69 -4.51
C ALA A 66 3.57 7.13 -4.09
N ALA A 67 3.71 6.79 -2.81
CA ALA A 67 4.96 6.35 -2.22
C ALA A 67 4.73 5.29 -1.13
N TYR A 68 5.73 4.44 -0.93
CA TYR A 68 5.86 3.69 0.33
C TYR A 68 6.11 4.66 1.48
N ALA A 69 5.57 4.37 2.66
CA ALA A 69 5.87 5.15 3.85
C ALA A 69 7.38 5.13 4.14
N PRO A 70 8.02 6.30 4.34
CA PRO A 70 9.38 6.36 4.86
C PRO A 70 9.50 5.64 6.20
N GLU A 71 10.71 5.19 6.52
CA GLU A 71 11.00 4.58 7.81
C GLU A 71 10.91 5.65 8.91
N VAL A 72 10.01 5.42 9.88
CA VAL A 72 9.82 6.28 11.04
C VAL A 72 9.20 5.45 12.17
N SER A 73 9.54 5.79 13.42
CA SER A 73 8.94 5.19 14.61
C SER A 73 7.56 5.78 14.88
N LEU A 74 6.61 4.97 15.36
CA LEU A 74 5.31 5.46 15.84
C LEU A 74 5.44 6.50 16.97
N THR A 75 6.52 6.43 17.75
CA THR A 75 6.79 7.38 18.84
C THR A 75 7.43 8.69 18.38
N ASP A 76 7.93 8.75 17.14
CA ASP A 76 8.55 9.94 16.56
C ASP A 76 7.51 10.86 15.91
N LYS A 77 6.84 11.65 16.75
CA LYS A 77 5.77 12.57 16.31
C LYS A 77 6.27 13.67 15.37
N ASP A 78 7.52 14.12 15.56
CA ASP A 78 8.11 15.18 14.75
C ASP A 78 8.46 14.64 13.37
N GLY A 79 9.05 13.44 13.29
CA GLY A 79 9.31 12.72 12.05
C GLY A 79 8.02 12.43 11.26
N ILE A 80 6.98 11.92 11.92
CA ILE A 80 5.66 11.69 11.33
C ILE A 80 5.09 13.00 10.75
N SER A 81 5.13 14.08 11.52
CA SER A 81 4.62 15.40 11.08
C SER A 81 5.41 15.95 9.88
N ALA A 82 6.73 15.78 9.88
CA ALA A 82 7.59 16.18 8.77
C ALA A 82 7.26 15.37 7.50
N ILE A 83 7.07 14.05 7.62
CA ILE A 83 6.68 13.19 6.49
C ILE A 83 5.35 13.66 5.89
N ILE A 84 4.31 13.81 6.72
CA ILE A 84 2.98 14.25 6.27
C ILE A 84 3.08 15.57 5.52
N LYS A 85 3.78 16.55 6.10
CA LYS A 85 3.93 17.89 5.54
C LYS A 85 4.65 17.87 4.19
N GLU A 86 5.84 17.26 4.12
CA GLU A 86 6.68 17.34 2.93
C GLU A 86 6.11 16.50 1.76
N PHE A 87 5.47 15.36 2.06
CA PHE A 87 4.79 14.55 1.06
C PHE A 87 3.55 15.26 0.51
N ALA A 88 2.76 15.91 1.38
CA ALA A 88 1.63 16.72 0.95
C ALA A 88 2.05 17.92 0.09
N ALA A 89 3.14 18.61 0.44
CA ALA A 89 3.68 19.73 -0.32
C ALA A 89 4.08 19.35 -1.76
N GLN A 90 4.43 18.08 -1.97
CA GLN A 90 4.79 17.53 -3.28
C GLN A 90 3.63 16.82 -3.99
N ASP A 91 2.42 16.78 -3.42
CA ASP A 91 1.29 15.97 -3.90
C ASP A 91 1.65 14.48 -4.09
N VAL A 92 2.36 13.92 -3.10
CA VAL A 92 2.68 12.50 -3.01
C VAL A 92 1.84 11.89 -1.89
N ALA A 93 0.92 10.99 -2.24
CA ALA A 93 0.18 10.23 -1.25
C ALA A 93 1.05 9.13 -0.65
N ILE A 94 1.00 8.96 0.67
CA ILE A 94 1.57 7.78 1.33
C ILE A 94 0.60 6.62 1.06
N ALA A 95 1.01 5.69 0.20
CA ALA A 95 0.16 4.62 -0.27
C ALA A 95 0.06 3.52 0.77
N GLU A 96 1.19 3.04 1.28
CA GLU A 96 1.22 1.89 2.19
C GLU A 96 2.29 2.02 3.27
N VAL A 97 1.98 1.47 4.43
CA VAL A 97 2.95 1.06 5.45
C VAL A 97 3.10 -0.46 5.35
N GLY A 98 4.29 -0.96 5.03
CA GLY A 98 4.53 -2.41 4.98
C GLY A 98 4.84 -3.00 6.35
N ALA A 99 4.23 -4.14 6.71
CA ALA A 99 4.62 -4.94 7.87
C ALA A 99 5.48 -6.14 7.45
N TRP A 100 5.05 -6.93 6.46
CA TRP A 100 5.81 -8.03 5.86
C TRP A 100 6.34 -9.05 6.89
N VAL A 101 5.45 -9.59 7.71
CA VAL A 101 5.75 -10.62 8.72
C VAL A 101 4.74 -11.77 8.65
N ASN A 102 5.08 -12.93 9.22
CA ASN A 102 4.18 -14.08 9.22
C ASN A 102 3.32 -14.13 10.48
N MET A 103 2.06 -13.68 10.41
CA MET A 103 1.10 -13.78 11.51
C MET A 103 0.61 -15.21 11.79
N LEU A 104 1.02 -16.20 10.99
CA LEU A 104 0.74 -17.63 11.17
C LEU A 104 2.00 -18.45 11.50
N ASP A 105 3.07 -17.78 11.96
CA ASP A 105 4.34 -18.44 12.29
C ASP A 105 4.11 -19.69 13.16
N PRO A 106 4.71 -20.85 12.82
CA PRO A 106 4.55 -22.07 13.61
C PRO A 106 5.09 -21.93 15.04
N ASP A 107 6.06 -21.02 15.27
CA ASP A 107 6.52 -20.66 16.60
C ASP A 107 5.52 -19.68 17.27
N PRO A 108 4.89 -20.06 18.39
CA PRO A 108 3.88 -19.23 19.05
C PRO A 108 4.45 -17.90 19.57
N GLU A 109 5.72 -17.83 19.98
CA GLU A 109 6.32 -16.57 20.43
C GLU A 109 6.58 -15.62 19.26
N LYS A 110 7.07 -16.14 18.13
CA LYS A 110 7.19 -15.33 16.91
C LYS A 110 5.83 -14.85 16.43
N ARG A 111 4.82 -15.74 16.43
CA ARG A 111 3.44 -15.38 16.05
C ARG A 111 2.91 -14.23 16.90
N ARG A 112 3.08 -14.30 18.22
CA ARG A 112 2.66 -13.23 19.15
C ARG A 112 3.39 -11.91 18.87
N LYS A 113 4.71 -11.96 18.63
CA LYS A 113 5.50 -10.76 18.29
C LYS A 113 5.09 -10.16 16.96
N ASN A 114 4.85 -10.99 15.95
CA ASN A 114 4.41 -10.55 14.62
C ASN A 114 3.03 -9.88 14.70
N MET A 115 2.08 -10.44 15.45
CA MET A 115 0.78 -9.80 15.68
C MET A 115 0.94 -8.41 16.32
N ALA A 116 1.74 -8.28 17.38
CA ALA A 116 1.99 -7.00 18.03
C ALA A 116 2.66 -5.98 17.11
N TYR A 117 3.62 -6.44 16.29
CA TYR A 117 4.27 -5.61 15.29
C TYR A 117 3.28 -5.10 14.24
N VAL A 118 2.41 -5.96 13.70
CA VAL A 118 1.39 -5.55 12.73
C VAL A 118 0.42 -4.54 13.34
N THR A 119 0.03 -4.70 14.62
CA THR A 119 -0.76 -3.69 15.33
C THR A 119 -0.05 -2.32 15.38
N GLU A 120 1.24 -2.29 15.68
CA GLU A 120 2.03 -1.05 15.67
C GLU A 120 2.12 -0.43 14.27
N ARG A 121 2.28 -1.25 13.22
CA ARG A 121 2.33 -0.80 11.83
C ARG A 121 0.99 -0.24 11.36
N LEU A 122 -0.14 -0.83 11.78
CA LEU A 122 -1.47 -0.28 11.55
C LEU A 122 -1.62 1.10 12.21
N ALA A 123 -1.23 1.23 13.48
CA ALA A 123 -1.25 2.52 14.16
C ALA A 123 -0.35 3.56 13.49
N LEU A 124 0.82 3.15 12.96
CA LEU A 124 1.67 4.03 12.17
C LEU A 124 1.02 4.45 10.84
N ALA A 125 0.33 3.53 10.17
CA ALA A 125 -0.41 3.84 8.95
C ALA A 125 -1.48 4.90 9.19
N GLU A 126 -2.23 4.79 10.30
CA GLU A 126 -3.18 5.81 10.73
C GLU A 126 -2.49 7.13 11.03
N ALA A 127 -1.40 7.11 11.80
CA ALA A 127 -0.65 8.32 12.17
C ALA A 127 -0.11 9.08 10.95
N LEU A 128 0.38 8.37 9.94
CA LEU A 128 0.87 8.94 8.68
C LEU A 128 -0.24 9.33 7.71
N GLY A 129 -1.49 8.89 7.93
CA GLY A 129 -2.57 9.01 6.95
C GLY A 129 -2.33 8.17 5.69
N ALA A 130 -1.62 7.05 5.83
CA ALA A 130 -1.40 6.09 4.75
C ALA A 130 -2.72 5.43 4.31
N ARG A 131 -2.81 4.98 3.05
CA ARG A 131 -4.05 4.38 2.53
C ARG A 131 -4.27 2.95 2.97
N CYS A 132 -3.21 2.22 3.30
CA CYS A 132 -3.28 0.88 3.86
C CYS A 132 -2.04 0.55 4.71
N CYS A 133 -2.17 -0.49 5.52
CA CYS A 133 -1.05 -1.25 6.05
C CYS A 133 -1.03 -2.60 5.32
N VAL A 134 0.08 -2.95 4.67
CA VAL A 134 0.20 -4.15 3.84
C VAL A 134 0.96 -5.23 4.57
N ASP A 135 0.42 -6.45 4.53
CA ASP A 135 1.09 -7.66 5.02
C ASP A 135 0.65 -8.89 4.21
N ILE A 136 1.27 -10.02 4.47
CA ILE A 136 0.84 -11.32 3.93
C ILE A 136 -0.23 -11.96 4.82
N SER A 137 -1.03 -12.87 4.25
CA SER A 137 -1.99 -13.68 5.01
C SER A 137 -1.34 -14.65 6.01
N GLY A 138 -0.06 -14.95 5.80
CA GLY A 138 0.78 -15.86 6.59
C GLY A 138 1.21 -17.10 5.81
N SER A 139 2.00 -17.96 6.45
CA SER A 139 2.40 -19.26 5.92
C SER A 139 2.67 -20.26 7.04
N TYR A 140 2.35 -21.54 6.80
CA TYR A 140 2.75 -22.64 7.69
C TYR A 140 4.13 -23.23 7.37
N ASN A 141 4.86 -22.67 6.40
CA ASN A 141 6.20 -23.13 6.09
C ASN A 141 7.15 -22.83 7.27
N PRO A 142 7.84 -23.84 7.84
CA PRO A 142 8.68 -23.66 9.02
C PRO A 142 10.01 -22.95 8.73
N ASP A 143 10.46 -22.96 7.48
CA ASP A 143 11.80 -22.48 7.09
C ASP A 143 11.73 -21.12 6.39
N VAL A 144 10.70 -20.88 5.58
CA VAL A 144 10.50 -19.65 4.80
C VAL A 144 9.19 -19.01 5.20
N TRP A 145 9.25 -17.85 5.85
CA TRP A 145 8.09 -17.19 6.48
C TRP A 145 6.93 -16.84 5.52
N TYR A 146 7.20 -16.73 4.22
CA TYR A 146 6.24 -16.50 3.13
C TYR A 146 6.21 -17.67 2.12
N GLY A 147 6.88 -18.77 2.46
CA GLY A 147 7.08 -19.89 1.56
C GLY A 147 5.81 -20.69 1.31
N PRO A 148 5.77 -21.49 0.23
CA PRO A 148 4.65 -22.38 -0.03
C PRO A 148 4.59 -23.48 1.03
N HIS A 149 3.38 -23.88 1.41
CA HIS A 149 3.11 -25.04 2.26
C HIS A 149 1.72 -25.59 1.92
N PRO A 150 1.49 -26.93 1.87
CA PRO A 150 0.19 -27.49 1.51
C PRO A 150 -0.97 -26.97 2.38
N LYS A 151 -0.70 -26.71 3.67
CA LYS A 151 -1.71 -26.13 4.56
C LYS A 151 -2.10 -24.69 4.22
N ASN A 152 -1.33 -23.94 3.43
CA ASN A 152 -1.67 -22.56 3.08
C ASN A 152 -2.93 -22.46 2.20
N LEU A 153 -3.48 -23.59 1.74
CA LEU A 153 -4.72 -23.68 0.97
C LEU A 153 -5.82 -24.44 1.73
N SER A 154 -5.62 -24.76 3.02
CA SER A 154 -6.61 -25.48 3.82
C SER A 154 -7.64 -24.54 4.44
N GLN A 155 -8.76 -25.09 4.90
CA GLN A 155 -9.74 -24.34 5.69
C GLN A 155 -9.11 -23.78 6.98
N GLU A 156 -8.22 -24.54 7.63
CA GLU A 156 -7.46 -24.11 8.83
C GLU A 156 -6.72 -22.78 8.58
N PHE A 157 -6.05 -22.66 7.42
CA PHE A 157 -5.37 -21.42 7.03
C PHE A 157 -6.34 -20.27 6.81
N MET A 158 -7.42 -20.51 6.05
CA MET A 158 -8.42 -19.47 5.76
C MET A 158 -9.05 -18.94 7.05
N ASP A 159 -9.42 -19.83 7.97
CA ASP A 159 -9.99 -19.47 9.27
C ASP A 159 -8.99 -18.68 10.12
N ALA A 160 -7.73 -19.13 10.17
CA ALA A 160 -6.69 -18.46 10.95
C ALA A 160 -6.34 -17.07 10.39
N THR A 161 -6.24 -16.91 9.06
CA THR A 161 -6.04 -15.61 8.42
C THR A 161 -7.23 -14.67 8.70
N ALA A 162 -8.47 -15.16 8.56
CA ALA A 162 -9.65 -14.36 8.85
C ALA A 162 -9.72 -13.92 10.33
N GLU A 163 -9.36 -14.81 11.24
CA GLU A 163 -9.30 -14.53 12.68
C GLU A 163 -8.21 -13.49 13.01
N ASN A 164 -7.04 -13.57 12.38
CA ASN A 164 -5.99 -12.56 12.53
C ASN A 164 -6.46 -11.19 12.04
N ALA A 165 -7.15 -11.12 10.88
CA ALA A 165 -7.70 -9.87 10.37
C ALA A 165 -8.73 -9.25 11.34
N ARG A 166 -9.67 -10.04 11.88
CA ARG A 166 -10.67 -9.56 12.86
C ARG A 166 -10.08 -9.07 14.19
N LYS A 167 -8.92 -9.59 14.57
CA LYS A 167 -8.21 -9.13 15.78
C LYS A 167 -7.55 -7.78 15.58
N LEU A 168 -7.25 -7.43 14.33
CA LEU A 168 -6.53 -6.22 13.95
C LEU A 168 -7.46 -5.08 13.50
N ILE A 169 -8.64 -5.39 12.96
CA ILE A 169 -9.59 -4.46 12.32
C ILE A 169 -11.02 -4.77 12.80
#